data_AF-A0A2D6BI28-F1
#
_entry.id   AF-A0A2D6BI28-F1
#
_cell.length_a   1.000
_cell.length_b   1.000
_cell.length_c   1.000
_cell.angle_alpha   90.00
_cell.angle_beta   90.00
_cell.angle_gamma   90.00
#
_symmetry.space_group_name_H-M   'P 1'
#
loop_
_entity.id
_entity.type
_entity.pdbx_description
1 polymer ?
#
loop_
_entity_poly.entity_id
_entity_poly.type
_entity_poly.pdbx_seq_one_letter_code
_entity_poly.pdbx_strand_id
1 'polypeptide(L)'
;MTVWFNTDKYTPLELSVVGVGCLVWVLVYAIVVFRIVRFKYVEIPAAAVAANIAWEFLWGFVWGTDIGMAVTWMYRLGCLLDVFILAMLFRYGALQVSTPAIRQAFKPALVAATLVWTLAVATYVNQGYDNGYGGLSGYIISAQLTSLYLFLFLKSEMRLFSYAVAWLRFAGDTAISAFNVMVAHDNHFLMVLLAITFVFDVLYVVAFTRRRRAEPGG
;
A
#
# COMPACT_ATOMS: atom_id res chain seq x y z
N MET A 1 22.85 -16.52 12.55
CA MET A 1 21.72 -16.40 13.49
C MET A 1 20.67 -15.51 12.86
N THR A 2 19.39 -15.86 12.92
CA THR A 2 18.32 -15.01 12.38
C THR A 2 18.12 -13.80 13.29
N VAL A 3 18.37 -12.60 12.77
CA VAL A 3 18.21 -11.34 13.52
C VAL A 3 16.75 -10.90 13.45
N TRP A 4 16.10 -10.79 14.60
CA TRP A 4 14.69 -10.36 14.68
C TRP A 4 14.52 -8.85 14.51
N PHE A 5 15.45 -8.10 15.10
CA PHE A 5 15.54 -6.65 15.03
C PHE A 5 17.00 -6.29 14.82
N ASN A 6 17.31 -5.58 13.73
CA ASN A 6 18.69 -5.21 13.41
C ASN A 6 19.09 -3.93 14.15
N THR A 7 19.46 -4.09 15.42
CA THR A 7 19.93 -3.01 16.28
C THR A 7 21.33 -2.52 15.96
N ASP A 8 22.07 -3.23 15.10
CA ASP A 8 23.41 -2.83 14.66
C ASP A 8 23.33 -1.72 13.60
N LYS A 9 22.26 -1.74 12.78
CA LYS A 9 22.00 -0.73 11.74
C LYS A 9 20.96 0.32 12.15
N TYR A 10 19.97 -0.06 12.94
CA TYR A 10 18.84 0.80 13.28
C TYR A 10 18.70 1.00 14.79
N THR A 11 18.35 2.22 15.19
CA THR A 11 18.05 2.55 16.58
C THR A 11 16.73 1.92 17.04
N PRO A 12 16.53 1.71 18.35
CA PRO A 12 15.24 1.24 18.88
C PRO A 12 14.05 2.13 18.51
N LEU A 13 14.28 3.44 18.36
CA LEU A 13 13.25 4.38 17.93
C LEU A 13 12.83 4.12 16.48
N GLU A 14 13.79 4.04 15.56
CA GLU A 14 13.54 3.75 14.14
C GLU A 14 12.80 2.42 13.96
N LEU A 15 13.24 1.38 14.66
CA LEU A 15 12.60 0.06 14.66
C LEU A 15 11.17 0.11 15.19
N SER A 16 10.92 0.89 16.24
CA SER A 16 9.59 1.06 16.82
C SER A 16 8.66 1.80 15.87
N VAL A 17 9.14 2.88 15.25
CA VAL A 17 8.36 3.70 14.32
C VAL A 17 7.96 2.90 13.07
N VAL A 18 8.90 2.18 12.45
CA VAL A 18 8.59 1.33 11.29
C VAL A 18 7.70 0.15 11.67
N GLY A 19 7.94 -0.47 12.83
CA GLY A 19 7.11 -1.55 13.35
C GLY A 19 5.65 -1.14 13.53
N VAL A 20 5.42 0.02 14.15
CA VAL A 20 4.06 0.60 14.29
C VAL A 20 3.44 0.88 12.93
N GLY A 21 4.20 1.50 12.01
CA GLY A 21 3.72 1.78 10.66
C GLY A 21 3.27 0.52 9.91
N CYS A 22 4.09 -0.53 9.92
CA CYS A 22 3.76 -1.82 9.31
C CYS A 22 2.54 -2.49 9.97
N LEU A 23 2.45 -2.46 11.31
CA LEU A 23 1.31 -3.02 12.03
C LEU A 23 -0.02 -2.30 11.68
N VAL A 24 0.02 -0.97 11.59
CA VAL A 24 -1.14 -0.18 11.17
C VAL A 24 -1.58 -0.56 9.75
N TRP A 25 -0.64 -0.80 8.83
CA TRP A 25 -0.96 -1.26 7.49
C TRP A 25 -1.58 -2.66 7.43
N VAL A 26 -1.08 -3.61 8.25
CA VAL A 26 -1.71 -4.93 8.39
C VAL A 26 -3.16 -4.79 8.90
N LEU A 27 -3.39 -3.89 9.86
CA LEU A 27 -4.73 -3.59 10.36
C LEU A 27 -5.63 -2.96 9.28
N VAL A 28 -5.09 -2.04 8.47
CA VAL A 28 -5.79 -1.46 7.31
C VAL A 28 -6.26 -2.57 6.38
N TYR A 29 -5.37 -3.48 5.98
CA TYR A 29 -5.73 -4.58 5.08
C TYR A 29 -6.75 -5.53 5.71
N ALA A 30 -6.65 -5.82 7.00
CA ALA A 30 -7.67 -6.62 7.68
C ALA A 30 -9.07 -5.97 7.62
N ILE A 31 -9.15 -4.65 7.83
CA ILE A 31 -10.42 -3.90 7.73
C ILE A 31 -10.94 -3.90 6.29
N VAL A 32 -10.06 -3.68 5.31
CA VAL A 32 -10.40 -3.74 3.88
C VAL A 32 -10.97 -5.11 3.53
N VAL A 33 -10.31 -6.20 3.92
CA VAL A 33 -10.75 -7.58 3.69
C VAL A 33 -12.16 -7.81 4.25
N PHE A 34 -12.39 -7.44 5.51
CA PHE A 34 -13.71 -7.55 6.14
C PHE A 34 -14.78 -6.77 5.35
N ARG A 35 -14.45 -5.57 4.90
CA ARG A 35 -15.37 -4.74 4.12
C ARG A 35 -15.62 -5.27 2.73
N ILE A 36 -14.63 -5.86 2.05
CA ILE A 36 -14.84 -6.52 0.77
C ILE A 36 -15.86 -7.66 0.91
N VAL A 37 -15.76 -8.45 1.99
CA VAL A 37 -16.73 -9.52 2.26
C VAL A 37 -18.14 -8.96 2.48
N ARG A 38 -18.27 -7.81 3.14
CA ARG A 38 -19.57 -7.16 3.43
C ARG A 38 -20.19 -6.44 2.23
N PHE A 39 -19.41 -5.62 1.53
CA PHE A 39 -19.89 -4.71 0.48
C PHE A 39 -19.68 -5.23 -0.93
N LYS A 40 -18.95 -6.35 -1.10
CA LYS A 40 -18.63 -6.94 -2.40
C LYS A 40 -17.99 -5.95 -3.37
N TYR A 41 -17.19 -5.04 -2.81
CA TYR A 41 -16.46 -4.01 -3.51
C TYR A 41 -15.06 -3.91 -2.93
N VAL A 42 -14.06 -3.78 -3.79
CA VAL A 42 -12.67 -3.57 -3.38
C VAL A 42 -12.40 -2.08 -3.43
N GLU A 43 -12.18 -1.47 -2.26
CA GLU A 43 -11.92 -0.02 -2.14
C GLU A 43 -10.51 0.38 -2.59
N ILE A 44 -9.56 -0.57 -2.63
CA ILE A 44 -8.21 -0.33 -3.13
C ILE A 44 -8.20 -0.38 -4.68
N PRO A 45 -7.61 0.61 -5.37
CA PRO A 45 -7.49 0.61 -6.83
C PRO A 45 -6.77 -0.62 -7.37
N ALA A 46 -7.32 -1.21 -8.44
CA ALA A 46 -6.80 -2.45 -9.01
C ALA A 46 -5.32 -2.39 -9.43
N ALA A 47 -4.90 -1.30 -10.06
CA ALA A 47 -3.50 -1.11 -10.47
C ALA A 47 -2.55 -1.07 -9.27
N ALA A 48 -2.98 -0.48 -8.16
CA ALA A 48 -2.19 -0.39 -6.94
C ALA A 48 -2.07 -1.75 -6.25
N VAL A 49 -3.15 -2.55 -6.19
CA VAL A 49 -3.07 -3.93 -5.68
C VAL A 49 -2.12 -4.78 -6.54
N ALA A 50 -2.16 -4.61 -7.86
CA ALA A 50 -1.28 -5.36 -8.77
C ALA A 50 0.20 -5.07 -8.49
N ALA A 51 0.54 -3.82 -8.18
CA ALA A 51 1.89 -3.42 -7.81
C ALA A 51 2.27 -3.86 -6.39
N ASN A 52 1.36 -3.71 -5.43
CA ASN A 52 1.61 -3.97 -4.02
C ASN A 52 1.87 -5.45 -3.74
N ILE A 53 1.05 -6.35 -4.29
CA ILE A 53 1.25 -7.79 -4.10
C ILE A 53 2.59 -8.26 -4.65
N ALA A 54 3.03 -7.68 -5.78
CA ALA A 54 4.33 -7.98 -6.36
C ALA A 54 5.48 -7.57 -5.41
N TRP A 55 5.37 -6.37 -4.82
CA TRP A 55 6.34 -5.86 -3.87
C TRP A 55 6.37 -6.66 -2.57
N GLU A 56 5.21 -6.93 -1.96
CA GLU A 56 5.13 -7.68 -0.70
C GLU A 56 5.58 -9.13 -0.87
N PHE A 57 5.31 -9.75 -2.02
CA PHE A 57 5.80 -11.09 -2.32
C PHE A 57 7.34 -11.11 -2.39
N LEU A 58 7.93 -10.20 -3.17
CA LEU A 58 9.38 -10.15 -3.35
C LEU A 58 10.11 -9.82 -2.04
N TRP A 59 9.68 -8.77 -1.33
CA TRP A 59 10.31 -8.38 -0.06
C TRP A 59 9.98 -9.32 1.10
N GLY A 60 8.80 -9.94 1.11
CA GLY A 60 8.39 -10.87 2.18
C GLY A 60 8.97 -12.28 2.04
N PHE A 61 9.07 -12.81 0.81
CA PHE A 61 9.39 -14.22 0.57
C PHE A 61 10.68 -14.45 -0.23
N VAL A 62 11.13 -13.49 -1.04
CA VAL A 62 12.33 -13.68 -1.90
C VAL A 62 13.57 -13.07 -1.27
N TRP A 63 13.54 -11.79 -0.88
CA TRP A 63 14.72 -11.08 -0.37
C TRP A 63 14.77 -10.96 1.15
N GLY A 64 13.63 -10.68 1.80
CA GLY A 64 13.62 -10.22 3.19
C GLY A 64 14.11 -8.78 3.30
N THR A 65 14.14 -8.25 4.54
CA THR A 65 14.61 -6.89 4.81
C THR A 65 15.83 -6.89 5.69
N ASP A 66 16.69 -5.88 5.55
CA ASP A 66 17.79 -5.65 6.48
C ASP A 66 17.36 -5.06 7.84
N ILE A 67 16.08 -4.68 8.00
CA ILE A 67 15.50 -4.17 9.26
C ILE A 67 15.35 -5.31 10.28
N GLY A 68 15.00 -6.50 9.82
CA GLY A 68 14.92 -7.71 10.65
C GLY A 68 13.74 -8.61 10.30
N MET A 69 13.71 -9.77 10.96
CA MET A 69 12.68 -10.78 10.72
C MET A 69 11.28 -10.31 11.12
N ALA A 70 11.15 -9.44 12.13
CA ALA A 70 9.86 -8.90 12.54
C ALA A 70 9.16 -8.14 11.42
N VAL A 71 9.85 -7.21 10.76
CA VAL A 71 9.29 -6.45 9.62
C VAL A 71 9.07 -7.36 8.40
N THR A 72 9.99 -8.30 8.16
CA THR A 72 9.82 -9.30 7.09
C THR A 72 8.54 -10.12 7.27
N TRP A 73 8.18 -10.50 8.50
CA TRP A 73 6.89 -11.16 8.78
C TRP A 73 5.69 -10.25 8.54
N MET A 74 5.79 -8.95 8.80
CA MET A 74 4.72 -8.02 8.48
C MET A 74 4.49 -7.95 6.97
N TYR A 75 5.54 -7.97 6.14
CA TYR A 75 5.40 -8.04 4.68
C TYR A 75 4.76 -9.36 4.23
N ARG A 76 5.10 -10.48 4.87
CA ARG A 76 4.43 -11.76 4.60
C ARG A 76 2.95 -11.73 4.96
N LEU A 77 2.60 -11.16 6.10
CA LEU A 77 1.21 -11.01 6.54
C LEU A 77 0.44 -10.08 5.60
N GLY A 78 1.03 -8.96 5.19
CA GLY A 78 0.52 -8.10 4.14
C GLY A 78 0.24 -8.91 2.88
N CYS A 79 1.25 -9.64 2.38
CA CYS A 79 1.15 -10.39 1.13
C CYS A 79 0.00 -11.41 1.16
N LEU A 80 -0.23 -12.07 2.30
CA LEU A 80 -1.34 -13.00 2.48
C LEU A 80 -2.71 -12.31 2.39
N LEU A 81 -2.83 -11.10 2.95
CA LEU A 81 -4.04 -10.29 2.82
C LEU A 81 -4.21 -9.77 1.38
N ASP A 82 -3.12 -9.41 0.73
CA ASP A 82 -3.09 -8.98 -0.66
C ASP A 82 -3.50 -10.08 -1.63
N VAL A 83 -3.10 -11.34 -1.39
CA VAL A 83 -3.62 -12.49 -2.16
C VAL A 83 -5.14 -12.55 -2.10
N PHE A 84 -5.73 -12.34 -0.92
CA PHE A 84 -7.18 -12.28 -0.77
C PHE A 84 -7.78 -11.08 -1.52
N ILE A 85 -7.20 -9.88 -1.37
CA ILE A 85 -7.67 -8.66 -2.03
C ILE A 85 -7.60 -8.82 -3.56
N LEU A 86 -6.52 -9.39 -4.09
CA LEU A 86 -6.35 -9.68 -5.51
C LEU A 86 -7.40 -10.70 -5.99
N ALA A 87 -7.63 -11.78 -5.24
CA ALA A 87 -8.68 -12.75 -5.56
C ALA A 87 -10.06 -12.08 -5.62
N MET A 88 -10.34 -11.13 -4.72
CA MET A 88 -11.57 -10.35 -4.74
C MET A 88 -11.61 -9.33 -5.88
N LEU A 89 -10.48 -8.80 -6.36
CA LEU A 89 -10.44 -7.98 -7.57
C LEU A 89 -10.82 -8.78 -8.82
N PHE A 90 -10.41 -10.04 -8.92
CA PHE A 90 -10.88 -10.90 -10.02
C PHE A 90 -12.39 -11.10 -10.01
N ARG A 91 -13.03 -10.98 -8.85
CA ARG A 91 -14.48 -11.13 -8.69
C ARG A 91 -15.25 -9.81 -8.84
N TYR A 92 -14.75 -8.73 -8.23
CA TYR A 92 -15.48 -7.47 -8.05
C TYR A 92 -14.76 -6.24 -8.62
N GLY A 93 -13.49 -6.36 -9.02
CA GLY A 93 -12.67 -5.22 -9.46
C GLY A 93 -13.18 -4.52 -10.73
N ALA A 94 -13.89 -5.26 -11.59
CA ALA A 94 -14.58 -4.71 -12.76
C ALA A 94 -15.61 -3.60 -12.43
N LEU A 95 -16.06 -3.52 -11.17
CA LEU A 95 -16.94 -2.45 -10.68
C LEU A 95 -16.20 -1.10 -10.53
N GLN A 96 -14.87 -1.10 -10.51
CA GLN A 96 -14.07 0.13 -10.46
C GLN A 96 -13.99 0.84 -11.82
N VAL A 97 -14.44 0.20 -12.91
CA VAL A 97 -14.36 0.74 -14.27
C VAL A 97 -15.74 0.89 -14.89
N SER A 98 -15.99 2.07 -15.47
CA SER A 98 -17.26 2.40 -16.11
C SER A 98 -17.27 2.05 -17.60
N THR A 99 -16.11 2.06 -18.25
CA THR A 99 -15.98 1.83 -19.70
C THR A 99 -16.14 0.34 -20.04
N PRO A 100 -17.08 -0.05 -20.92
CA PRO A 100 -17.33 -1.45 -21.27
C PRO A 100 -16.11 -2.18 -21.84
N ALA A 101 -15.35 -1.52 -22.73
CA ALA A 101 -14.14 -2.10 -23.32
C ALA A 101 -13.08 -2.46 -22.26
N ILE A 102 -12.86 -1.57 -21.28
CA ILE A 102 -11.93 -1.81 -20.18
C ILE A 102 -12.46 -2.94 -19.28
N ARG A 103 -13.77 -3.00 -19.05
CA ARG A 103 -14.40 -4.04 -18.23
C ARG A 103 -14.16 -5.45 -18.80
N GLN A 104 -14.24 -5.60 -20.12
CA GLN A 104 -13.98 -6.88 -20.80
C GLN A 104 -12.51 -7.29 -20.68
N ALA A 105 -11.59 -6.33 -20.79
CA ALA A 105 -10.15 -6.55 -20.65
C ALA A 105 -9.65 -6.54 -19.19
N PHE A 106 -10.53 -6.36 -18.19
CA PHE A 106 -10.10 -6.08 -16.81
C PHE A 106 -9.22 -7.19 -16.22
N LYS A 107 -9.67 -8.45 -16.30
CA LYS A 107 -8.93 -9.59 -15.74
C LYS A 107 -7.58 -9.83 -16.44
N PRO A 108 -7.49 -9.90 -17.79
CA PRO A 108 -6.18 -10.05 -18.43
C PRO A 108 -5.28 -8.84 -18.18
N ALA A 109 -5.82 -7.62 -18.14
CA ALA A 109 -5.04 -6.43 -17.78
C ALA A 109 -4.51 -6.49 -16.34
N LEU A 110 -5.30 -7.00 -15.38
CA LEU A 110 -4.88 -7.18 -14.00
C LEU A 110 -3.73 -8.20 -13.90
N VAL A 111 -3.84 -9.35 -14.56
CA VAL A 111 -2.75 -10.35 -14.61
C VAL A 111 -1.49 -9.76 -15.22
N ALA A 112 -1.62 -9.10 -16.38
CA ALA A 112 -0.50 -8.47 -17.06
C ALA A 112 0.16 -7.40 -16.17
N ALA A 113 -0.64 -6.55 -15.50
CA ALA A 113 -0.15 -5.54 -14.60
C ALA A 113 0.62 -6.15 -13.42
N THR A 114 0.11 -7.20 -12.78
CA THR A 114 0.83 -7.88 -11.68
C THR A 114 2.15 -8.45 -12.17
N LEU A 115 2.18 -9.13 -13.32
CA LEU A 115 3.43 -9.70 -13.86
C LEU A 115 4.45 -8.62 -14.22
N VAL A 116 4.01 -7.53 -14.85
CA VAL A 116 4.86 -6.40 -15.20
C VAL A 116 5.42 -5.73 -13.95
N TRP A 117 4.60 -5.53 -12.92
CA TRP A 117 5.07 -4.97 -11.66
C TRP A 117 6.04 -5.88 -10.92
N THR A 118 5.82 -7.20 -10.92
CA THR A 118 6.79 -8.16 -10.37
C THR A 118 8.14 -8.05 -11.07
N LEU A 119 8.15 -7.98 -12.41
CA LEU A 119 9.39 -7.82 -13.17
C LEU A 119 10.03 -6.45 -12.92
N ALA A 120 9.24 -5.38 -12.87
CA ALA A 120 9.72 -4.03 -12.63
C ALA A 120 10.39 -3.92 -11.25
N VAL A 121 9.73 -4.39 -10.18
CA VAL A 121 10.31 -4.38 -8.83
C VAL A 121 11.54 -5.28 -8.76
N ALA A 122 11.50 -6.49 -9.32
CA ALA A 122 12.64 -7.40 -9.36
C ALA A 122 13.87 -6.77 -10.02
N THR A 123 13.71 -6.21 -11.23
CA THR A 123 14.80 -5.59 -11.97
C THR A 123 15.28 -4.29 -11.35
N TYR A 124 14.40 -3.52 -10.70
CA TYR A 124 14.75 -2.29 -9.98
C TYR A 124 15.65 -2.58 -8.78
N VAL A 125 15.27 -3.54 -7.94
CA VAL A 125 16.02 -3.94 -6.75
C VAL A 125 17.35 -4.61 -7.14
N ASN A 126 17.34 -5.53 -8.11
CA ASN A 126 18.57 -6.23 -8.53
C ASN A 126 19.61 -5.32 -9.18
N GLN A 127 19.21 -4.16 -9.72
CA GLN A 127 20.14 -3.13 -10.20
C GLN A 127 20.69 -2.24 -9.08
N GLY A 128 20.29 -2.46 -7.84
CA GLY A 128 20.76 -1.69 -6.68
C GLY A 128 20.11 -0.32 -6.55
N TYR A 129 18.94 -0.10 -7.18
CA TYR A 129 18.23 1.18 -7.05
C TYR A 129 17.41 1.32 -5.76
N ASP A 130 17.25 0.25 -4.98
CA ASP A 130 16.53 0.26 -3.70
C ASP A 130 17.48 0.27 -2.48
N ASN A 131 16.93 0.47 -1.28
CA ASN A 131 17.68 0.77 -0.06
C ASN A 131 17.82 -0.41 0.92
N GLY A 132 17.70 -1.66 0.44
CA GLY A 132 17.93 -2.87 1.25
C GLY A 132 16.76 -3.31 2.13
N TYR A 133 15.72 -2.49 2.26
CA TYR A 133 14.47 -2.82 2.95
C TYR A 133 13.21 -2.51 2.15
N GLY A 134 13.35 -2.12 0.89
CA GLY A 134 12.24 -1.88 -0.03
C GLY A 134 11.57 -0.52 0.13
N GLY A 135 12.21 0.43 0.82
CA GLY A 135 11.63 1.75 1.05
C GLY A 135 11.40 2.51 -0.25
N LEU A 136 12.31 2.44 -1.22
CA LEU A 136 12.19 3.25 -2.43
C LEU A 136 11.13 2.66 -3.38
N SER A 137 11.20 1.37 -3.70
CA SER A 137 10.16 0.71 -4.51
C SER A 137 8.79 0.75 -3.82
N GLY A 138 8.76 0.61 -2.49
CA GLY A 138 7.54 0.70 -1.69
C GLY A 138 6.89 2.08 -1.85
N TYR A 139 7.66 3.18 -1.79
CA TYR A 139 7.10 4.52 -1.94
C TYR A 139 6.72 4.90 -3.37
N ILE A 140 7.34 4.32 -4.39
CA ILE A 140 6.85 4.45 -5.78
C ILE A 140 5.42 3.89 -5.85
N ILE A 141 5.20 2.73 -5.22
CA ILE A 141 3.89 2.07 -5.17
C ILE A 141 2.93 2.84 -4.26
N SER A 142 3.36 3.34 -3.10
CA SER A 142 2.52 4.13 -2.19
C SER A 142 2.03 5.42 -2.84
N ALA A 143 2.90 6.14 -3.56
CA ALA A 143 2.52 7.36 -4.28
C ALA A 143 1.44 7.09 -5.35
N GLN A 144 1.57 5.97 -6.08
CA GLN A 144 0.54 5.49 -6.99
C GLN A 144 -0.75 5.12 -6.24
N LEU A 145 -0.62 4.34 -5.16
CA LEU A 145 -1.75 3.83 -4.39
C LEU A 145 -2.58 4.99 -3.85
N THR A 146 -1.98 5.95 -3.14
CA THR A 146 -2.75 7.05 -2.54
C THR A 146 -3.42 7.96 -3.58
N SER A 147 -2.72 8.27 -4.68
CA SER A 147 -3.28 9.10 -5.75
C SER A 147 -4.48 8.43 -6.43
N LEU A 148 -4.33 7.17 -6.83
CA LEU A 148 -5.42 6.40 -7.44
C LEU A 148 -6.59 6.20 -6.47
N TYR A 149 -6.31 6.04 -5.18
CA TYR A 149 -7.34 5.84 -4.16
C TYR A 149 -8.22 7.08 -4.03
N LEU A 150 -7.62 8.28 -3.99
CA LEU A 150 -8.36 9.54 -4.02
C LEU A 150 -9.29 9.62 -5.24
N PHE A 151 -8.77 9.36 -6.44
CA PHE A 151 -9.58 9.42 -7.67
C PHE A 151 -10.70 8.38 -7.68
N LEU A 152 -10.43 7.15 -7.21
CA LEU A 152 -11.43 6.10 -7.11
C LEU A 152 -12.53 6.47 -6.12
N PHE A 153 -12.18 7.07 -4.98
CA PHE A 153 -13.13 7.58 -4.00
C PHE A 153 -14.02 8.70 -4.57
N LEU A 154 -13.42 9.69 -5.24
CA LEU A 154 -14.16 10.85 -5.76
C LEU A 154 -15.21 10.47 -6.80
N LYS A 155 -14.99 9.41 -7.57
CA LYS A 155 -15.95 8.92 -8.58
C LYS A 155 -16.99 7.93 -8.04
N SER A 156 -16.86 7.50 -6.79
CA SER A 156 -17.63 6.37 -6.24
C SER A 156 -18.52 6.81 -5.07
N GLU A 157 -19.48 5.95 -4.75
CA GLU A 157 -20.37 6.13 -3.60
C GLU A 157 -19.57 6.05 -2.29
N MET A 158 -19.78 7.02 -1.38
CA MET A 158 -19.02 7.13 -0.14
C MET A 158 -19.11 5.88 0.74
N ARG A 159 -20.30 5.25 0.80
CA ARG A 159 -20.56 4.04 1.63
C ARG A 159 -19.64 2.85 1.32
N LEU A 160 -19.07 2.80 0.12
CA LEU A 160 -18.16 1.74 -0.30
C LEU A 160 -16.80 1.86 0.40
N PHE A 161 -16.44 3.05 0.87
CA PHE A 161 -15.15 3.35 1.48
C PHE A 161 -15.23 3.43 3.00
N SER A 162 -14.12 3.12 3.67
CA SER A 162 -14.01 3.20 5.12
C SER A 162 -13.34 4.48 5.61
N TYR A 163 -14.05 5.21 6.47
CA TYR A 163 -13.48 6.38 7.15
C TYR A 163 -12.32 5.99 8.09
N ALA A 164 -12.42 4.83 8.73
CA ALA A 164 -11.34 4.32 9.58
C ALA A 164 -10.10 3.98 8.74
N VAL A 165 -10.27 3.38 7.56
CA VAL A 165 -9.15 3.09 6.65
C VAL A 165 -8.49 4.37 6.17
N ALA A 166 -9.25 5.44 5.91
CA ALA A 166 -8.67 6.72 5.50
C ALA A 166 -7.67 7.28 6.54
N TRP A 167 -8.06 7.30 7.82
CA TRP A 167 -7.19 7.78 8.88
C TRP A 167 -6.06 6.81 9.24
N LEU A 168 -6.34 5.50 9.27
CA LEU A 168 -5.33 4.49 9.58
C LEU A 168 -4.25 4.43 8.51
N ARG A 169 -4.61 4.52 7.23
CA ARG A 169 -3.63 4.63 6.13
C ARG A 169 -2.75 5.85 6.30
N PHE A 170 -3.35 7.02 6.47
CA PHE A 170 -2.60 8.25 6.70
C PHE A 170 -1.64 8.12 7.91
N ALA A 171 -2.08 7.53 9.01
CA ALA A 171 -1.24 7.31 10.19
C ALA A 171 -0.10 6.31 9.92
N GLY A 172 -0.40 5.20 9.24
CA GLY A 172 0.60 4.20 8.83
C GLY A 172 1.66 4.77 7.90
N ASP A 173 1.22 5.47 6.86
CA ASP A 173 2.10 6.14 5.88
C ASP A 173 2.92 7.25 6.52
N THR A 174 2.35 8.00 7.48
CA THR A 174 3.10 9.02 8.24
C THR A 174 4.19 8.38 9.09
N ALA A 175 3.90 7.26 9.78
CA ALA A 175 4.89 6.55 10.57
C ALA A 175 6.03 5.99 9.71
N ILE A 176 5.70 5.34 8.58
CA ILE A 176 6.71 4.82 7.65
C ILE A 176 7.50 5.97 7.00
N SER A 177 6.86 7.12 6.73
CA SER A 177 7.53 8.31 6.18
C SER A 177 8.52 8.86 7.19
N ALA A 178 8.13 8.95 8.47
CA ALA A 178 9.03 9.38 9.54
C ALA A 178 10.24 8.44 9.65
N PHE A 179 10.04 7.13 9.54
CA PHE A 179 11.15 6.17 9.46
C PHE A 179 12.10 6.49 8.31
N ASN A 180 11.58 6.66 7.09
CA ASN A 180 12.42 6.95 5.92
C ASN A 180 13.12 8.32 6.01
N VAL A 181 12.52 9.32 6.65
CA VAL A 181 13.21 10.59 6.95
C VAL A 181 14.37 10.36 7.92
N MET A 182 14.20 9.52 8.95
CA MET A 182 15.29 9.24 9.90
C MET A 182 16.47 8.52 9.21
N VAL A 183 16.19 7.47 8.43
CA VAL A 183 17.24 6.56 7.93
C VAL A 183 17.76 6.87 6.52
N ALA A 184 17.02 7.68 5.74
CA ALA A 184 17.31 7.90 4.32
C ALA A 184 17.05 9.35 3.87
N HIS A 185 17.25 10.34 4.75
CA HIS A 185 17.02 11.76 4.44
C HIS A 185 17.81 12.28 3.23
N ASP A 186 19.00 11.73 2.98
CA ASP A 186 19.84 12.13 1.83
C ASP A 186 19.27 11.68 0.48
N ASN A 187 18.31 10.74 0.47
CA ASN A 187 17.66 10.30 -0.75
C ASN A 187 16.53 11.27 -1.14
N HIS A 188 16.89 12.33 -1.86
CA HIS A 188 15.93 13.35 -2.30
C HIS A 188 14.76 12.81 -3.12
N PHE A 189 14.99 11.77 -3.94
CA PHE A 189 13.90 11.16 -4.72
C PHE A 189 12.89 10.49 -3.79
N LEU A 190 13.36 9.75 -2.79
CA LEU A 190 12.50 9.20 -1.74
C LEU A 190 11.75 10.31 -1.00
N MET A 191 12.42 11.39 -0.59
CA MET A 191 11.76 12.53 0.08
C MET A 191 10.62 13.14 -0.75
N VAL A 192 10.80 13.25 -2.07
CA VAL A 192 9.74 13.70 -2.99
C VAL A 192 8.58 12.70 -2.99
N LEU A 193 8.85 11.39 -3.03
CA LEU A 193 7.79 10.38 -2.95
C LEU A 193 7.06 10.43 -1.60
N LEU A 194 7.76 10.63 -0.49
CA LEU A 194 7.14 10.82 0.84
C LEU A 194 6.18 12.02 0.81
N ALA A 195 6.62 13.14 0.25
CA ALA A 195 5.82 14.36 0.15
C ALA A 195 4.59 14.17 -0.74
N ILE A 196 4.74 13.51 -1.89
CA ILE A 196 3.61 13.17 -2.77
C ILE A 196 2.59 12.31 -2.01
N THR A 197 3.06 11.24 -1.36
CA THR A 197 2.18 10.34 -0.60
C THR A 197 1.43 11.10 0.48
N PHE A 198 2.14 11.90 1.28
CA PHE A 198 1.56 12.71 2.34
C PHE A 198 0.50 13.69 1.83
N VAL A 199 0.78 14.41 0.73
CA VAL A 199 -0.18 15.35 0.13
C VAL A 199 -1.45 14.64 -0.29
N PHE A 200 -1.35 13.51 -0.99
CA PHE A 200 -2.52 12.76 -1.45
C PHE A 200 -3.32 12.14 -0.29
N ASP A 201 -2.66 11.65 0.75
CA ASP A 201 -3.37 11.14 1.93
C ASP A 201 -4.12 12.24 2.67
N VAL A 202 -3.50 13.42 2.85
CA VAL A 202 -4.18 14.59 3.43
C VAL A 202 -5.38 14.99 2.57
N LEU A 203 -5.20 15.08 1.25
CA LEU A 203 -6.29 15.39 0.33
C LEU A 203 -7.43 14.37 0.44
N TYR A 204 -7.10 13.08 0.54
CA TYR A 204 -8.08 12.00 0.70
C TYR A 204 -8.85 12.10 2.02
N VAL A 205 -8.15 12.28 3.15
CA VAL A 205 -8.78 12.44 4.47
C VAL A 205 -9.67 13.69 4.52
N VAL A 206 -9.22 14.81 3.95
CA VAL A 206 -10.00 16.06 3.87
C VAL A 206 -11.22 15.86 2.98
N ALA A 207 -11.08 15.27 1.79
CA ALA A 207 -12.18 15.00 0.88
C ALA A 207 -13.23 14.08 1.51
N PHE A 208 -12.80 13.01 2.19
CA PHE A 208 -13.70 12.10 2.90
C PHE A 208 -14.42 12.84 4.03
N THR A 209 -13.69 13.56 4.88
CA THR A 209 -14.29 14.29 6.02
C THR A 209 -15.32 15.31 5.55
N ARG A 210 -15.07 16.03 4.45
CA ARG A 210 -16.02 16.98 3.86
C ARG A 210 -17.28 16.28 3.33
N ARG A 211 -17.14 15.20 2.54
CA ARG A 211 -18.30 14.45 2.02
C ARG A 211 -19.13 13.85 3.14
N ARG A 212 -18.50 13.30 4.18
CA ARG A 212 -19.21 12.72 5.33
C ARG A 212 -20.01 13.75 6.12
N ARG A 213 -19.52 14.99 6.24
CA ARG A 213 -20.26 16.08 6.88
C ARG A 213 -21.45 16.56 6.04
N ALA A 214 -21.32 16.54 4.71
CA ALA A 214 -22.40 16.90 3.79
C ALA A 214 -23.50 15.82 3.70
N GLU A 215 -23.14 14.55 3.89
CA GLU A 215 -24.05 13.40 3.83
C GLU A 215 -24.04 12.61 5.17
N PRO A 216 -24.65 13.15 6.25
CA PRO A 216 -24.72 12.48 7.55
C PRO A 216 -25.69 11.29 7.49
N GLY A 217 -25.21 10.15 7.01
CA GLY A 217 -25.96 8.89 6.88
C GLY A 217 -25.19 7.73 6.26
N GLY A 218 -23.94 7.96 5.82
CA GLY A 218 -23.02 6.94 5.30
C GLY A 218 -21.94 6.51 6.29
#